data_AF-B1P1B9-F1
#
_entry.id   AF-B1P1B9-F1
#
_cell.length_a   1.000
_cell.length_b   1.000
_cell.length_c   1.000
_cell.angle_alpha   90.00
_cell.angle_beta   90.00
_cell.angle_gamma   90.00
#
_symmetry.space_group_name_H-M   'P 1'
#
loop_
_entity.id
_entity.type
_entity.pdbx_description
1 polymer ?
#
loop_
_entity_poly.entity_id
_entity_poly.type
_entity_poly.pdbx_seq_one_letter_code
_entity_poly.pdbx_strand_id
1 'polypeptide(L)' 'MKTSILFVIFGLALLFALSVAIEMEEEETDRGCGTMWSPCSTEKPCCDNFSCQPAIKWCIWSP' A
#
# COMPACT_ATOMS: atom_id res chain seq x y z
N MET A 1 10.55 14.85 -33.54
CA MET A 1 11.35 14.13 -32.54
C MET A 1 11.33 14.75 -31.14
N LYS A 2 11.14 16.08 -30.98
CA LYS A 2 11.17 16.77 -29.67
C LYS A 2 9.94 16.51 -28.77
N THR A 3 8.76 16.36 -29.35
CA THR A 3 7.49 16.18 -28.63
C THR A 3 7.36 14.83 -27.93
N SER A 4 7.98 13.78 -28.48
CA SER A 4 7.88 12.42 -27.93
C SER A 4 8.50 12.30 -26.53
N ILE A 5 9.61 12.99 -26.29
CA ILE A 5 10.29 12.98 -24.97
C ILE A 5 9.41 13.62 -23.89
N LEU A 6 8.66 14.68 -24.22
CA LEU A 6 7.77 15.35 -23.26
C LEU A 6 6.64 14.42 -22.79
N PHE A 7 6.06 13.62 -23.69
CA PHE A 7 5.02 12.65 -23.32
C PHE A 7 5.56 11.55 -22.40
N VAL A 8 6.79 11.08 -22.63
CA VAL A 8 7.43 10.07 -21.76
C VAL A 8 7.68 10.64 -20.37
N ILE A 9 8.24 11.86 -20.27
CA ILE A 9 8.48 12.52 -18.99
C ILE A 9 7.16 12.75 -18.24
N PHE A 10 6.11 13.21 -18.93
CA PHE A 10 4.80 13.42 -18.33
C PHE A 10 4.18 12.12 -17.83
N GLY A 11 4.27 11.04 -18.61
CA GLY A 11 3.82 9.71 -18.19
C GLY A 11 4.58 9.18 -16.97
N LEU A 12 5.90 9.32 -16.94
CA LEU A 12 6.72 8.95 -15.78
C LEU A 12 6.39 9.78 -14.53
N ALA A 13 6.15 11.08 -14.70
CA ALA A 13 5.75 11.96 -13.59
C ALA A 13 4.38 11.56 -13.01
N LEU A 14 3.42 11.19 -13.87
CA LEU A 14 2.12 10.68 -13.43
C LEU A 14 2.25 9.34 -12.70
N LEU A 15 3.06 8.41 -13.22
CA LEU A 15 3.34 7.14 -12.57
C LEU A 15 3.98 7.34 -11.20
N PHE A 16 4.96 8.23 -11.09
CA PHE A 16 5.61 8.55 -9.82
C PHE A 16 4.64 9.20 -8.83
N ALA A 17 3.77 10.11 -9.29
CA ALA A 17 2.75 10.72 -8.43
C ALA A 17 1.73 9.69 -7.91
N LEU A 18 1.36 8.70 -8.73
CA LEU A 18 0.53 7.57 -8.31
C LEU A 18 1.26 6.67 -7.30
N SER A 19 2.55 6.41 -7.50
CA SER A 19 3.40 5.67 -6.56
C SER A 19 3.53 6.38 -5.21
N VAL A 20 3.72 7.70 -5.20
CA VAL A 20 3.75 8.45 -3.94
C VAL A 20 2.42 8.32 -3.20
N ALA A 21 1.28 8.40 -3.89
CA ALA A 21 -0.03 8.29 -3.25
C ALA A 21 -0.27 6.93 -2.58
N ILE A 22 0.26 5.82 -3.12
CA ILE A 22 0.15 4.49 -2.50
C ILE A 22 1.12 4.30 -1.33
N GLU A 23 2.26 4.99 -1.34
CA GLU A 23 3.26 4.88 -0.26
C GLU A 23 2.85 5.65 1.01
N MET A 24 1.96 6.65 0.91
CA MET A 24 1.52 7.45 2.06
C MET A 24 0.58 6.69 3.01
N GLU A 25 -0.01 5.56 2.57
CA GLU A 25 -0.86 4.74 3.43
C GLU A 25 -0.05 3.79 4.33
N GLU A 26 1.24 3.55 4.03
CA GLU A 26 2.06 2.60 4.79
C GLU A 26 2.72 3.22 6.04
N GLU A 27 2.86 4.55 6.10
CA GLU A 27 3.62 5.25 7.17
C GLU A 27 2.79 5.62 8.42
N GLU A 28 1.44 5.61 8.37
CA GLU A 28 0.61 6.10 9.49
C GLU A 28 0.46 5.15 10.70
N THR A 29 1.11 3.98 10.74
CA THR A 29 0.82 2.99 11.80
C THR A 29 2.03 2.31 12.42
N ASP A 30 3.02 3.09 12.87
CA ASP A 30 4.03 2.58 13.82
C ASP A 30 3.41 2.25 15.21
N ARG A 31 2.09 2.50 15.39
CA ARG A 31 1.27 2.05 16.54
C ARG A 31 -0.15 1.59 16.16
N GLY A 32 -0.43 1.40 14.87
CA GLY A 32 -1.78 1.09 14.37
C GLY A 32 -1.93 -0.33 13.85
N CYS A 33 -3.18 -0.74 13.65
CA CYS A 33 -3.52 -2.06 13.12
C CYS A 33 -3.29 -2.15 11.59
N GLY A 34 -3.10 -3.36 11.07
CA GLY A 34 -2.91 -3.63 9.64
C GLY A 34 -4.22 -3.61 8.85
N THR A 35 -4.20 -2.97 7.67
CA THR A 35 -5.32 -2.94 6.72
C THR A 35 -5.23 -4.11 5.73
N MET A 36 -6.17 -4.21 4.78
CA MET A 36 -6.14 -5.24 3.74
C MET A 36 -4.76 -5.37 3.09
N TRP A 37 -4.26 -6.61 2.93
CA TRP A 37 -2.96 -6.94 2.34
C TRP A 37 -1.74 -6.45 3.14
N SER A 38 -1.92 -5.81 4.30
CA SER A 38 -0.82 -5.48 5.20
C SER A 38 -0.28 -6.74 5.89
N PRO A 39 1.03 -6.82 6.16
CA PRO A 39 1.60 -7.88 6.99
C PRO A 39 1.08 -7.79 8.43
N CYS A 40 0.80 -8.95 9.03
CA CYS A 40 0.34 -9.06 10.40
C CYS A 40 1.30 -9.90 11.25
N SER A 41 1.49 -9.46 12.49
CA SER A 41 2.27 -10.15 13.51
C SER A 41 1.57 -10.05 14.85
N THR A 42 2.11 -10.70 15.89
CA THR A 42 1.61 -10.52 17.26
C THR A 42 1.75 -9.07 17.74
N GLU A 43 2.70 -8.31 17.18
CA GLU A 43 2.96 -6.91 17.51
C GLU A 43 2.14 -5.94 16.65
N LYS A 44 1.71 -6.38 15.45
CA LYS A 44 0.90 -5.60 14.50
C LYS A 44 -0.39 -6.36 14.14
N PRO A 45 -1.44 -6.27 14.98
CA PRO A 45 -2.72 -6.93 14.70
C PRO A 45 -3.42 -6.29 13.50
N CYS A 46 -4.34 -7.01 12.86
CA CYS A 46 -5.19 -6.46 11.81
C CYS A 46 -6.26 -5.54 12.38
N CYS A 47 -6.72 -4.57 11.58
CA CYS A 47 -7.84 -3.70 11.95
C CYS A 47 -9.17 -4.46 11.94
N ASP A 48 -10.20 -3.85 12.52
CA ASP A 48 -11.56 -4.38 12.47
C ASP A 48 -11.96 -4.72 11.02
N ASN A 49 -12.70 -5.82 10.85
CA ASN A 49 -13.07 -6.45 9.57
C ASN A 49 -11.94 -7.18 8.83
N PHE A 50 -10.74 -7.29 9.43
CA PHE A 50 -9.63 -8.06 8.86
C PHE A 50 -9.12 -9.11 9.85
N SER A 51 -8.76 -10.28 9.32
CA SER A 51 -8.15 -11.36 10.08
C SER A 51 -6.78 -11.72 9.51
N CYS A 52 -5.85 -12.03 10.40
CA CYS A 52 -4.50 -12.42 10.02
C CYS A 52 -4.51 -13.85 9.47
N GLN A 53 -4.36 -14.01 8.16
CA GLN A 53 -4.35 -15.34 7.55
C GLN A 53 -3.04 -16.06 7.90
N PRO A 54 -3.08 -17.23 8.56
CA PRO A 54 -1.89 -17.85 9.14
C PRO A 54 -0.86 -18.33 8.11
N ALA A 55 -1.30 -18.63 6.88
CA ALA A 55 -0.45 -19.14 5.81
C ALA A 55 0.40 -18.04 5.14
N ILE A 56 -0.16 -16.85 4.95
CA ILE A 56 0.50 -15.74 4.25
C ILE A 56 0.94 -14.61 5.19
N LYS A 57 0.50 -14.65 6.46
CA LYS A 57 0.76 -13.63 7.47
C LYS A 57 0.34 -12.22 7.04
N TRP A 58 -0.77 -12.14 6.31
CA TRP A 58 -1.37 -10.89 5.84
C TRP A 58 -2.79 -10.72 6.38
N CYS A 59 -3.21 -9.47 6.55
CA CYS A 59 -4.56 -9.09 6.90
C CYS A 59 -5.49 -9.23 5.70
N ILE A 60 -6.48 -10.12 5.81
CA ILE A 60 -7.47 -10.38 4.77
C ILE A 60 -8.85 -10.06 5.32
N TRP A 61 -9.74 -9.52 4.48
CA TRP A 61 -11.10 -9.20 4.90
C TRP A 61 -11.77 -10.43 5.49
N SER A 62 -12.17 -10.32 6.75
CA SER A 62 -13.03 -11.25 7.47
C SER A 62 -14.17 -10.44 8.10
N PRO A 63 -15.38 -10.44 7.50
CA PRO A 63 -16.53 -9.73 8.05
C PRO A 63 -16.99 -10.33 9.39
#